data_AF-A0A2N2GKK5-F1
#
_entry.id   AF-A0A2N2GKK5-F1
#
_cell.length_a   1.000
_cell.length_b   1.000
_cell.length_c   1.000
_cell.angle_alpha   90.00
_cell.angle_beta   90.00
_cell.angle_gamma   90.00
#
_symmetry.space_group_name_H-M   'P 1'
#
loop_
_entity.id
_entity.type
_entity.pdbx_description
1 polymer ?
#
loop_
_entity_poly.entity_id
_entity_poly.type
_entity_poly.pdbx_seq_one_letter_code
_entity_poly.pdbx_strand_id
1 'polypeptide(L)'
;MIRKEWRERSGKDREIFRWTVIAFFIALSVFPSCPVFAGNNLSQSMQLSTVLKTRVPIASVEVKNAYPHDTGAFTQGLFFYQGYFYESTGLNDKSTLVRKEVITGKILQEIRIPPEYFCEGIVLFKNKIYQLTWQNETVLIYDARSFREIRKIKYHGEGWGLTSDGKYLLMSNGSSNITFHDPDSFKVVRKIQVRDGNAEVGKLNELEFIKGEIWANIYMEDLIVRISPKNGRVNGWIDLSALRSYLPMNARVDVINGIAYDAKEDRIFVTGKYWPKVFEIKLSR
;
A
#
# COMPACT_ATOMS: atom_id res chain seq x y z
N MET A 1 10.67 -16.62 -27.31
CA MET A 1 9.73 -17.47 -28.09
C MET A 1 9.16 -16.73 -29.31
N ILE A 2 8.77 -15.46 -29.20
CA ILE A 2 8.19 -14.64 -30.29
C ILE A 2 9.14 -14.36 -31.48
N ARG A 3 10.47 -14.33 -31.27
CA ARG A 3 11.44 -14.09 -32.36
C ARG A 3 11.64 -15.28 -33.31
N LYS A 4 11.24 -16.50 -32.94
CA LYS A 4 11.40 -17.69 -33.80
C LYS A 4 10.24 -17.83 -34.80
N GLU A 5 9.04 -17.40 -34.45
CA GLU A 5 7.85 -17.48 -35.33
C GLU A 5 7.86 -16.48 -36.50
N TRP A 6 8.74 -15.47 -36.49
CA TRP A 6 8.79 -14.43 -37.52
C TRP A 6 9.47 -14.90 -38.82
N ARG A 7 10.27 -15.98 -38.78
CA ARG A 7 11.07 -16.43 -39.94
C ARG A 7 10.36 -17.42 -40.86
N GLU A 8 9.22 -17.99 -40.45
CA GLU A 8 8.58 -19.12 -41.17
C GLU A 8 7.29 -18.75 -41.92
N ARG A 9 6.85 -17.48 -41.90
CA ARG A 9 5.62 -17.07 -42.60
C ARG A 9 5.88 -16.62 -44.04
N SER A 10 5.04 -17.12 -44.95
CA SER A 10 5.03 -16.84 -46.38
C SER A 10 4.68 -15.37 -46.68
N GLY A 11 5.05 -14.87 -47.87
CA GLY A 11 4.90 -13.46 -48.23
C GLY A 11 3.47 -12.90 -48.14
N LYS A 12 2.45 -13.75 -48.33
CA LYS A 12 1.03 -13.36 -48.27
C LYS A 12 0.53 -13.20 -46.82
N ASP A 13 1.08 -13.98 -45.89
CA ASP A 13 0.74 -13.92 -44.45
C ASP A 13 1.37 -12.71 -43.74
N ARG A 14 2.42 -12.12 -44.33
CA ARG A 14 3.06 -10.90 -43.82
C ARG A 14 2.25 -9.63 -44.13
N GLU A 15 1.50 -9.60 -45.23
CA GLU A 15 0.62 -8.47 -45.55
C GLU A 15 -0.66 -8.46 -44.71
N ILE A 16 -1.28 -9.62 -44.50
CA ILE A 16 -2.48 -9.72 -43.65
C ILE A 16 -2.15 -9.28 -42.21
N PHE A 17 -0.99 -9.67 -41.68
CA PHE A 17 -0.53 -9.26 -40.35
C PHE A 17 -0.15 -7.76 -40.27
N ARG A 18 0.33 -7.13 -41.36
CA ARG A 18 0.57 -5.67 -41.40
C ARG A 18 -0.73 -4.87 -41.32
N TRP A 19 -1.82 -5.36 -41.92
CA TRP A 19 -3.12 -4.67 -41.84
C TRP A 19 -3.86 -4.89 -40.52
N THR A 20 -3.70 -6.05 -39.87
CA THR A 20 -4.29 -6.28 -38.52
C THR A 20 -3.62 -5.46 -37.42
N VAL A 21 -2.32 -5.12 -37.56
CA VAL A 21 -1.59 -4.29 -36.58
C VAL A 21 -1.78 -2.79 -36.82
N ILE A 22 -2.09 -2.35 -38.04
CA ILE A 22 -2.39 -0.94 -38.35
C ILE A 22 -3.84 -0.57 -37.98
N ALA A 23 -4.78 -1.51 -38.01
CA ALA A 23 -6.16 -1.29 -37.54
C ALA A 23 -6.29 -1.13 -36.01
N PHE A 24 -5.23 -1.38 -35.23
CA PHE A 24 -5.20 -1.15 -33.79
C PHE A 24 -4.62 0.23 -33.40
N PHE A 25 -4.12 1.01 -34.37
CA PHE A 25 -3.45 2.30 -34.11
C PHE A 25 -4.06 3.53 -34.78
N ILE A 26 -5.23 3.43 -35.42
CA ILE A 26 -5.98 4.61 -35.90
C ILE A 26 -7.45 4.47 -35.48
N ALA A 27 -7.69 4.70 -34.19
CA ALA A 27 -8.98 5.13 -33.64
C ALA A 27 -8.71 6.11 -32.50
N LEU A 28 -7.94 7.15 -32.81
CA LEU A 28 -7.65 8.26 -31.90
C LEU A 28 -7.51 9.54 -32.72
N SER A 29 -8.64 10.02 -33.21
CA SER A 29 -8.81 11.42 -33.59
C SER A 29 -10.29 11.71 -33.87
N VAL A 30 -10.76 12.80 -33.28
CA VAL A 30 -12.09 13.41 -33.40
C VAL A 30 -13.16 12.86 -32.43
N PHE A 31 -13.00 13.19 -31.15
CA PHE A 31 -14.15 13.62 -30.33
C PHE A 31 -13.73 14.84 -29.49
N PRO A 32 -14.60 15.85 -29.36
CA PRO A 32 -14.29 17.06 -28.60
C PRO A 32 -14.17 16.69 -27.12
N SER A 33 -13.19 17.33 -26.48
CA SER A 33 -12.88 17.29 -25.05
C SER A 33 -14.13 17.38 -24.18
N CYS A 34 -14.51 16.26 -23.56
CA CYS A 34 -15.35 16.20 -22.38
C CYS A 34 -14.45 15.95 -21.17
N PRO A 35 -14.62 16.67 -20.05
CA PRO A 35 -13.60 16.77 -19.01
C PRO A 35 -13.54 15.51 -18.14
N VAL A 36 -12.41 15.36 -17.48
CA VAL A 36 -12.07 14.47 -16.36
C VAL A 36 -13.27 14.27 -15.40
N PHE A 37 -14.12 13.27 -15.64
CA PHE A 37 -15.19 12.87 -14.71
C PHE A 37 -15.40 11.35 -14.63
N ALA A 38 -14.81 10.55 -15.52
CA ALA A 38 -15.05 9.09 -15.55
C ALA A 38 -14.31 8.31 -14.45
N GLY A 39 -13.12 8.76 -14.02
CA GLY A 39 -12.34 8.09 -12.98
C GLY A 39 -12.95 8.21 -11.57
N ASN A 40 -13.54 9.35 -11.25
CA ASN A 40 -14.14 9.58 -9.93
C ASN A 40 -15.42 8.77 -9.73
N ASN A 41 -16.28 8.65 -10.74
CA ASN A 41 -17.57 7.97 -10.63
C ASN A 41 -17.43 6.45 -10.41
N LEU A 42 -16.42 5.80 -11.00
CA LEU A 42 -16.18 4.37 -10.81
C LEU A 42 -15.60 4.04 -9.43
N SER A 43 -14.67 4.86 -8.92
CA SER A 43 -14.13 4.70 -7.56
C SER A 43 -15.17 5.03 -6.48
N GLN A 44 -15.94 6.11 -6.64
CA GLN A 44 -17.04 6.45 -5.72
C GLN A 44 -18.13 5.37 -5.72
N SER A 45 -18.51 4.83 -6.88
CA SER A 45 -19.52 3.78 -6.94
C SER A 45 -19.05 2.45 -6.34
N MET A 46 -17.77 2.08 -6.50
CA MET A 46 -17.20 0.91 -5.80
C MET A 46 -17.13 1.12 -4.29
N GLN A 47 -16.66 2.28 -3.82
CA GLN A 47 -16.59 2.63 -2.41
C GLN A 47 -17.99 2.59 -1.77
N LEU A 48 -19.00 3.19 -2.42
CA LEU A 48 -20.39 3.06 -1.98
C LEU A 48 -20.87 1.61 -2.02
N SER A 49 -20.51 0.81 -3.02
CA SER A 49 -21.03 -0.57 -3.13
C SER A 49 -20.56 -1.49 -2.01
N THR A 50 -19.33 -1.32 -1.52
CA THR A 50 -18.77 -2.08 -0.38
C THR A 50 -19.42 -1.62 0.92
N VAL A 51 -19.48 -0.30 1.12
CA VAL A 51 -20.11 0.38 2.28
C VAL A 51 -21.61 0.07 2.38
N LEU A 52 -22.33 -0.05 1.26
CA LEU A 52 -23.78 -0.31 1.26
C LEU A 52 -24.14 -1.79 1.50
N LYS A 53 -23.20 -2.72 1.28
CA LYS A 53 -23.46 -4.17 1.42
C LYS A 53 -22.96 -4.75 2.73
N THR A 54 -22.08 -4.04 3.44
CA THR A 54 -21.53 -4.52 4.70
C THR A 54 -22.58 -4.52 5.81
N ARG A 55 -22.46 -5.47 6.73
CA ARG A 55 -23.24 -5.52 7.98
C ARG A 55 -22.39 -5.18 9.20
N VAL A 56 -21.10 -4.92 9.01
CA VAL A 56 -20.21 -4.50 10.09
C VAL A 56 -20.21 -2.97 10.21
N PRO A 57 -19.81 -2.41 11.36
CA PRO A 57 -19.78 -0.97 11.54
C PRO A 57 -18.80 -0.27 10.59
N ILE A 58 -19.15 0.95 10.19
CA ILE A 58 -18.29 1.85 9.42
C ILE A 58 -18.07 3.09 10.29
N ALA A 59 -16.82 3.31 10.67
CA ALA A 59 -16.43 4.47 11.47
C ALA A 59 -16.02 5.63 10.56
N SER A 60 -16.48 6.83 10.87
CA SER A 60 -15.88 8.06 10.33
C SER A 60 -14.67 8.47 11.15
N VAL A 61 -13.91 9.46 10.66
CA VAL A 61 -12.72 9.97 11.35
C VAL A 61 -12.84 11.43 11.72
N GLU A 62 -12.27 11.78 12.87
CA GLU A 62 -12.02 13.16 13.29
C GLU A 62 -10.50 13.41 13.25
N VAL A 63 -10.06 14.47 12.59
CA VAL A 63 -8.65 14.88 12.57
C VAL A 63 -8.31 15.59 13.89
N LYS A 64 -7.35 15.02 14.65
CA LYS A 64 -6.83 15.63 15.89
C LYS A 64 -5.66 16.55 15.62
N ASN A 65 -4.72 16.11 14.78
CA ASN A 65 -3.56 16.88 14.36
C ASN A 65 -3.24 16.60 12.90
N ALA A 66 -2.54 17.53 12.25
CA ALA A 66 -2.01 17.36 10.91
C ALA A 66 -0.54 17.79 10.87
N TYR A 67 0.34 16.86 10.57
CA TYR A 67 1.79 17.06 10.54
C TYR A 67 2.31 17.19 9.11
N PRO A 68 3.42 17.92 8.86
CA PRO A 68 4.04 17.98 7.54
C PRO A 68 4.44 16.59 7.03
N HIS A 69 4.23 16.36 5.74
CA HIS A 69 4.68 15.17 5.04
C HIS A 69 5.39 15.55 3.75
N ASP A 70 6.38 14.74 3.36
CA ASP A 70 7.15 14.98 2.14
C ASP A 70 6.28 14.70 0.91
N THR A 71 6.08 15.73 0.08
CA THR A 71 5.30 15.62 -1.16
C THR A 71 6.03 14.89 -2.28
N GLY A 72 7.32 14.55 -2.09
CA GLY A 72 8.08 13.66 -2.95
C GLY A 72 7.97 12.17 -2.56
N ALA A 73 7.40 11.85 -1.39
CA ALA A 73 7.34 10.49 -0.87
C ALA A 73 6.18 9.68 -1.46
N PHE A 74 6.51 8.62 -2.21
CA PHE A 74 5.54 7.62 -2.64
C PHE A 74 5.39 6.54 -1.55
N THR A 75 4.68 6.88 -0.47
CA THR A 75 4.56 6.05 0.74
C THR A 75 4.04 4.64 0.45
N GLN A 76 4.80 3.62 0.84
CA GLN A 76 4.41 2.22 0.70
C GLN A 76 4.41 1.43 2.02
N GLY A 77 5.04 1.97 3.06
CA GLY A 77 4.93 1.43 4.41
C GLY A 77 5.21 2.53 5.43
N LEU A 78 4.47 2.53 6.52
CA LEU A 78 4.62 3.51 7.58
C LEU A 78 4.46 2.81 8.93
N PHE A 79 5.32 3.07 9.90
CA PHE A 79 5.05 2.68 11.28
C PHE A 79 5.56 3.74 12.25
N PHE A 80 5.01 3.73 13.46
CA PHE A 80 5.45 4.60 14.55
C PHE A 80 6.28 3.81 15.55
N TYR A 81 7.43 4.34 15.95
CA TYR A 81 8.24 3.74 17.00
C TYR A 81 9.04 4.79 17.76
N GLN A 82 8.94 4.75 19.09
CA GLN A 82 9.70 5.60 20.01
C GLN A 82 9.67 7.10 19.67
N GLY A 83 8.52 7.64 19.27
CA GLY A 83 8.35 9.07 18.98
C GLY A 83 8.65 9.49 17.55
N TYR A 84 8.98 8.55 16.67
CA TYR A 84 9.36 8.82 15.28
C TYR A 84 8.49 8.02 14.31
N PHE A 85 8.33 8.57 13.10
CA PHE A 85 7.85 7.81 11.96
C PHE A 85 9.01 7.12 11.28
N TYR A 86 8.76 5.88 10.87
CA TYR A 86 9.59 5.14 9.95
C TYR A 86 8.78 4.91 8.69
N GLU A 87 9.37 5.21 7.54
CA GLU A 87 8.67 5.18 6.26
C GLU A 87 9.51 4.48 5.19
N SER A 88 8.81 3.67 4.39
CA SER A 88 9.29 3.12 3.15
C SER A 88 8.65 3.87 1.99
N THR A 89 9.46 4.30 1.05
CA THR A 89 8.98 4.88 -0.20
C THR A 89 9.28 3.95 -1.37
N GLY A 90 8.37 3.91 -2.34
CA GLY A 90 8.49 3.10 -3.55
C GLY A 90 9.08 3.85 -4.74
N LEU A 91 8.83 3.29 -5.93
CA LEU A 91 9.36 3.67 -7.25
C LEU A 91 10.79 3.18 -7.48
N ASN A 92 11.01 2.68 -8.70
CA ASN A 92 12.33 2.29 -9.19
C ASN A 92 13.27 3.50 -9.11
N ASP A 93 14.51 3.25 -8.70
CA ASP A 93 15.57 4.25 -8.53
C ASP A 93 15.32 5.32 -7.43
N LYS A 94 14.20 5.26 -6.71
CA LYS A 94 13.81 6.26 -5.71
C LYS A 94 13.46 5.69 -4.34
N SER A 95 13.41 4.38 -4.22
CA SER A 95 12.99 3.73 -2.98
C SER A 95 13.93 4.07 -1.82
N THR A 96 13.37 4.40 -0.66
CA THR A 96 14.10 4.77 0.55
C THR A 96 13.57 4.07 1.78
N LEU A 97 14.40 4.02 2.83
CA LEU A 97 13.96 3.81 4.21
C LEU A 97 14.33 5.05 5.02
N VAL A 98 13.34 5.66 5.65
CA VAL A 98 13.46 6.95 6.33
C VAL A 98 13.01 6.82 7.78
N ARG A 99 13.73 7.48 8.70
CA ARG A 99 13.24 7.84 10.04
C ARG A 99 13.09 9.34 10.12
N LYS A 100 11.93 9.83 10.56
CA LYS A 100 11.62 11.26 10.62
C LYS A 100 10.88 11.67 11.90
N GLU A 101 11.06 12.92 12.30
CA GLU A 101 10.32 13.55 13.39
C GLU A 101 8.84 13.69 13.03
N VAL A 102 7.95 13.42 13.99
CA VAL A 102 6.50 13.56 13.78
C VAL A 102 6.10 15.02 13.55
N ILE A 103 6.52 15.93 14.43
CA ILE A 103 6.01 17.31 14.44
C ILE A 103 6.46 18.10 13.22
N THR A 104 7.72 17.95 12.83
CA THR A 104 8.36 18.77 11.78
C THR A 104 8.40 18.07 10.42
N GLY A 105 8.26 16.73 10.39
CA GLY A 105 8.55 15.92 9.20
C GLY A 105 10.04 15.82 8.86
N LYS A 106 10.93 16.38 9.68
CA LYS A 106 12.37 16.41 9.42
C LYS A 106 12.94 14.99 9.39
N ILE A 107 13.63 14.67 8.29
CA ILE A 107 14.37 13.43 8.14
C ILE A 107 15.57 13.44 9.09
N LEU A 108 15.66 12.40 9.93
CA LEU A 108 16.75 12.20 10.88
C LEU A 108 17.75 11.14 10.42
N GLN A 109 17.29 10.21 9.59
CA GLN A 109 18.11 9.13 9.04
C GLN A 109 17.43 8.62 7.78
N GLU A 110 18.22 8.40 6.74
CA GLU A 110 17.74 7.91 5.45
C GLU A 110 18.80 6.99 4.86
N ILE A 111 18.34 5.91 4.22
CA ILE A 111 19.14 5.17 3.25
C ILE A 111 18.37 5.11 1.93
N ARG A 112 19.12 5.21 0.82
CA ARG A 112 18.60 4.91 -0.50
C ARG A 112 18.77 3.42 -0.78
N ILE A 113 17.73 2.81 -1.32
CA ILE A 113 17.74 1.39 -1.64
C ILE A 113 18.31 1.22 -3.07
N PRO A 114 19.03 0.12 -3.36
CA PRO A 114 19.55 -0.12 -4.69
C PRO A 114 18.47 0.01 -5.79
N PRO A 115 18.80 0.67 -6.92
CA PRO A 115 17.89 1.01 -8.02
C PRO A 115 16.97 -0.13 -8.51
N GLU A 116 17.45 -1.37 -8.45
CA GLU A 116 16.71 -2.54 -8.89
C GLU A 116 15.46 -2.87 -8.04
N TYR A 117 15.36 -2.32 -6.82
CA TYR A 117 14.27 -2.61 -5.90
C TYR A 117 13.22 -1.50 -5.90
N PHE A 118 11.99 -1.89 -6.19
CA PHE A 118 10.81 -1.11 -5.82
C PHE A 118 10.42 -1.53 -4.40
N CYS A 119 10.63 -0.67 -3.39
CA CYS A 119 10.30 -1.00 -2.01
C CYS A 119 8.82 -0.79 -1.68
N GLU A 120 8.35 -1.63 -0.77
CA GLU A 120 6.96 -1.69 -0.33
C GLU A 120 6.88 -1.60 1.21
N GLY A 121 5.96 -2.31 1.85
CA GLY A 121 5.68 -2.25 3.28
C GLY A 121 6.89 -2.53 4.18
N ILE A 122 6.88 -1.90 5.36
CA ILE A 122 7.91 -2.07 6.38
C ILE A 122 7.33 -2.37 7.75
N VAL A 123 8.05 -3.12 8.56
CA VAL A 123 7.72 -3.32 9.98
C VAL A 123 8.98 -3.44 10.83
N LEU A 124 8.88 -2.97 12.08
CA LEU A 124 9.85 -3.27 13.13
C LEU A 124 9.53 -4.59 13.80
N PHE A 125 10.51 -5.50 13.87
CA PHE A 125 10.41 -6.73 14.65
C PHE A 125 11.75 -7.05 15.31
N LYS A 126 11.77 -7.16 16.64
CA LYS A 126 12.97 -7.47 17.45
C LYS A 126 14.24 -6.70 17.02
N ASN A 127 14.19 -5.36 17.06
CA ASN A 127 15.28 -4.45 16.67
C ASN A 127 15.73 -4.54 15.21
N LYS A 128 14.95 -5.19 14.34
CA LYS A 128 15.21 -5.24 12.89
C LYS A 128 14.05 -4.59 12.15
N ILE A 129 14.35 -3.89 11.07
CA ILE A 129 13.34 -3.41 10.13
C ILE A 129 13.33 -4.37 8.95
N TYR A 130 12.16 -4.87 8.61
CA TYR A 130 11.91 -5.67 7.42
C TYR A 130 11.24 -4.78 6.39
N GLN A 131 11.76 -4.75 5.16
CA GLN A 131 11.22 -3.99 4.04
C GLN A 131 10.95 -4.92 2.87
N LEU A 132 9.70 -4.96 2.42
CA LEU A 132 9.31 -5.71 1.25
C LEU A 132 9.76 -5.02 -0.03
N THR A 133 9.76 -5.81 -1.10
CA THR A 133 9.91 -5.30 -2.46
C THR A 133 8.72 -5.76 -3.30
N TRP A 134 8.30 -4.97 -4.28
CA TRP A 134 7.05 -5.26 -4.98
C TRP A 134 7.12 -6.58 -5.76
N GLN A 135 7.92 -6.63 -6.84
CA GLN A 135 8.04 -7.79 -7.73
C GLN A 135 9.40 -8.46 -7.66
N ASN A 136 10.34 -7.91 -6.88
CA ASN A 136 11.69 -8.47 -6.76
C ASN A 136 11.76 -9.69 -5.82
N GLU A 137 10.63 -10.05 -5.19
CA GLU A 137 10.50 -11.25 -4.37
C GLU A 137 11.55 -11.33 -3.25
N THR A 138 11.89 -10.18 -2.66
CA THR A 138 12.96 -10.06 -1.66
C THR A 138 12.51 -9.23 -0.48
N VAL A 139 12.74 -9.72 0.74
CA VAL A 139 12.66 -8.90 1.95
C VAL A 139 14.07 -8.47 2.33
N LEU A 140 14.26 -7.16 2.49
CA LEU A 140 15.48 -6.54 2.96
C LEU A 140 15.37 -6.37 4.46
N ILE A 141 16.40 -6.75 5.21
CA ILE A 141 16.39 -6.73 6.68
C ILE A 141 17.52 -5.85 7.16
N TYR A 142 17.19 -4.84 7.97
CA TYR A 142 18.13 -3.84 8.47
C TYR A 142 18.21 -3.87 9.99
N ASP A 143 19.35 -3.47 10.53
CA ASP A 143 19.46 -3.07 11.93
C ASP A 143 18.65 -1.78 12.15
N ALA A 144 17.69 -1.79 13.09
CA ALA A 144 16.74 -0.68 13.25
C ALA A 144 17.37 0.63 13.76
N ARG A 145 18.59 0.57 14.32
CA ARG A 145 19.31 1.75 14.81
C ARG A 145 20.17 2.38 13.71
N SER A 146 20.93 1.57 13.00
CA SER A 146 21.92 2.03 12.02
C SER A 146 21.42 2.05 10.58
N PHE A 147 20.30 1.39 10.28
CA PHE A 147 19.84 1.09 8.91
C PHE A 147 20.84 0.28 8.08
N ARG A 148 21.86 -0.32 8.72
CA ARG A 148 22.76 -1.23 8.02
C ARG A 148 21.99 -2.48 7.64
N GLU A 149 22.03 -2.84 6.36
CA GLU A 149 21.48 -4.10 5.88
C GLU A 149 22.19 -5.28 6.59
N ILE A 150 21.40 -6.15 7.19
CA ILE A 150 21.85 -7.36 7.87
C ILE A 150 21.75 -8.56 6.92
N ARG A 151 20.64 -8.66 6.18
CA ARG A 151 20.31 -9.84 5.39
C ARG A 151 19.26 -9.53 4.32
N LYS A 152 19.28 -10.31 3.24
CA LYS A 152 18.18 -10.43 2.27
C LYS A 152 17.63 -11.85 2.30
N ILE A 153 16.31 -11.99 2.20
CA ILE A 153 15.64 -13.31 2.08
C ILE A 153 14.69 -13.27 0.89
N LYS A 154 14.69 -14.33 0.08
CA LYS A 154 13.74 -14.49 -1.03
C LYS A 154 12.38 -14.99 -0.54
N TYR A 155 11.30 -14.48 -1.13
CA TYR A 155 9.95 -15.03 -1.02
C TYR A 155 9.35 -15.23 -2.42
N HIS A 156 8.07 -15.57 -2.51
CA HIS A 156 7.39 -15.76 -3.79
C HIS A 156 6.14 -14.90 -3.88
N GLY A 157 5.86 -14.38 -5.08
CA GLY A 157 4.76 -13.46 -5.34
C GLY A 157 5.07 -12.02 -4.92
N GLU A 158 4.10 -11.14 -5.10
CA GLU A 158 4.24 -9.73 -4.74
C GLU A 158 4.21 -9.52 -3.22
N GLY A 159 4.92 -8.49 -2.75
CA GLY A 159 4.82 -7.99 -1.37
C GLY A 159 4.31 -6.55 -1.37
N TRP A 160 3.24 -6.27 -0.61
CA TRP A 160 2.63 -4.94 -0.53
C TRP A 160 2.80 -4.40 0.89
N GLY A 161 1.81 -4.52 1.78
CA GLY A 161 1.93 -4.10 3.18
C GLY A 161 2.58 -5.15 4.08
N LEU A 162 3.21 -4.68 5.17
CA LEU A 162 3.85 -5.54 6.18
C LEU A 162 3.60 -4.99 7.59
N THR A 163 3.12 -5.83 8.50
CA THR A 163 3.02 -5.50 9.94
C THR A 163 3.38 -6.73 10.80
N SER A 164 3.18 -6.68 12.12
CA SER A 164 3.44 -7.80 13.02
C SER A 164 2.45 -7.87 14.17
N ASP A 165 2.02 -9.08 14.52
CA ASP A 165 1.25 -9.36 15.73
C ASP A 165 2.14 -9.59 16.97
N GLY A 166 3.44 -9.29 16.87
CA GLY A 166 4.45 -9.53 17.89
C GLY A 166 5.03 -10.96 17.88
N LYS A 167 4.46 -11.88 17.08
CA LYS A 167 4.96 -13.26 16.92
C LYS A 167 5.39 -13.55 15.48
N TYR A 168 4.56 -13.16 14.52
CA TYR A 168 4.76 -13.37 13.09
C TYR A 168 4.81 -12.02 12.36
N LEU A 169 5.35 -12.03 11.16
CA LEU A 169 5.21 -10.92 10.22
C LEU A 169 3.99 -11.20 9.34
N LEU A 170 3.14 -10.20 9.15
CA LEU A 170 1.88 -10.31 8.42
C LEU A 170 2.00 -9.50 7.14
N MET A 171 1.82 -10.15 6.00
CA MET A 171 2.04 -9.56 4.68
C MET A 171 0.77 -9.59 3.84
N SER A 172 0.48 -8.47 3.18
CA SER A 172 -0.50 -8.38 2.09
C SER A 172 0.22 -8.37 0.74
N ASN A 173 -0.52 -8.63 -0.32
CA ASN A 173 0.01 -8.66 -1.69
C ASN A 173 -1.00 -8.15 -2.74
N GLY A 174 -1.93 -7.28 -2.34
CA GLY A 174 -3.01 -6.80 -3.20
C GLY A 174 -4.15 -7.80 -3.44
N SER A 175 -4.01 -9.07 -3.05
CA SER A 175 -5.12 -10.03 -3.07
C SER A 175 -6.00 -9.92 -1.81
N SER A 176 -6.96 -10.83 -1.65
CA SER A 176 -7.75 -10.98 -0.42
C SER A 176 -7.05 -11.79 0.67
N ASN A 177 -5.78 -12.18 0.49
CA ASN A 177 -5.05 -12.99 1.46
C ASN A 177 -4.10 -12.15 2.32
N ILE A 178 -4.00 -12.52 3.60
CA ILE A 178 -2.89 -12.14 4.47
C ILE A 178 -2.10 -13.40 4.81
N THR A 179 -0.80 -13.38 4.55
CA THR A 179 0.13 -14.45 4.91
C THR A 179 0.89 -14.09 6.18
N PHE A 180 1.08 -15.09 7.04
CA PHE A 180 1.87 -15.01 8.27
C PHE A 180 3.21 -15.67 7.99
N HIS A 181 4.28 -14.95 8.27
CA HIS A 181 5.64 -15.36 8.00
C HIS A 181 6.42 -15.54 9.31
N ASP A 182 7.22 -16.59 9.35
CA ASP A 182 8.25 -16.76 10.36
C ASP A 182 9.32 -15.65 10.20
N PRO A 183 9.65 -14.87 11.25
CA PRO A 183 10.54 -13.71 11.12
C PRO A 183 12.00 -14.06 10.81
N ASP A 184 12.46 -15.30 11.05
CA ASP A 184 13.85 -15.70 10.86
C ASP A 184 14.12 -16.29 9.47
N SER A 185 13.15 -17.05 8.94
CA SER A 185 13.21 -17.71 7.62
C SER A 185 12.37 -17.03 6.56
N PHE A 186 11.44 -16.15 6.96
CA PHE A 186 10.42 -15.53 6.10
C PHE A 186 9.47 -16.51 5.39
N LYS A 187 9.45 -17.78 5.80
CA LYS A 187 8.54 -18.79 5.26
C LYS A 187 7.11 -18.56 5.74
N VAL A 188 6.14 -18.79 4.86
CA VAL A 188 4.72 -18.76 5.20
C VAL A 188 4.40 -19.90 6.17
N VAL A 189 3.86 -19.57 7.34
CA VAL A 189 3.42 -20.54 8.35
C VAL A 189 1.90 -20.64 8.43
N ARG A 190 1.19 -19.61 7.97
CA ARG A 190 -0.28 -19.55 7.99
C ARG A 190 -0.77 -18.55 6.96
N LYS A 191 -2.01 -18.74 6.51
CA LYS A 191 -2.72 -17.83 5.60
C LYS A 191 -4.15 -17.66 6.09
N ILE A 192 -4.67 -16.45 5.98
CA ILE A 192 -6.09 -16.15 6.13
C ILE A 192 -6.59 -15.46 4.86
N GLN A 193 -7.88 -15.63 4.56
CA GLN A 193 -8.55 -14.91 3.49
C GLN A 193 -9.52 -13.90 4.11
N VAL A 194 -9.42 -12.65 3.68
CA VAL A 194 -10.20 -11.54 4.21
C VAL A 194 -11.58 -11.53 3.57
N ARG A 195 -12.60 -11.56 4.44
CA ARG A 195 -14.01 -11.61 4.02
C ARG A 195 -14.89 -10.70 4.86
N ASP A 196 -15.76 -9.97 4.18
CA ASP A 196 -16.91 -9.29 4.78
C ASP A 196 -18.18 -10.08 4.45
N GLY A 197 -18.69 -10.80 5.46
CA GLY A 197 -19.70 -11.85 5.24
C GLY A 197 -19.19 -12.91 4.25
N ASN A 198 -19.86 -13.03 3.11
CA ASN A 198 -19.47 -13.97 2.05
C ASN A 198 -18.57 -13.35 0.98
N ALA A 199 -18.42 -12.02 0.96
CA ALA A 199 -17.63 -11.32 -0.05
C ALA A 199 -16.15 -11.29 0.34
N GLU A 200 -15.27 -11.57 -0.62
CA GLU A 200 -13.83 -11.38 -0.44
C GLU A 200 -13.47 -9.90 -0.53
N VAL A 201 -12.55 -9.48 0.33
CA VAL A 201 -12.00 -8.12 0.31
C VAL A 201 -10.58 -8.19 -0.24
N GLY A 202 -10.41 -7.83 -1.51
CA GLY A 202 -9.10 -7.73 -2.16
C GLY A 202 -8.47 -6.34 -2.04
N LYS A 203 -7.40 -6.11 -2.83
CA LYS A 203 -6.66 -4.84 -2.87
C LYS A 203 -6.08 -4.40 -1.52
N LEU A 204 -5.82 -5.37 -0.64
CA LEU A 204 -5.19 -5.12 0.65
C LEU A 204 -3.77 -4.60 0.42
N ASN A 205 -3.51 -3.39 0.89
CA ASN A 205 -2.25 -2.70 0.70
C ASN A 205 -1.52 -2.55 2.04
N GLU A 206 -1.09 -1.35 2.41
CA GLU A 206 -0.37 -1.09 3.65
C GLU A 206 -1.12 -1.59 4.89
N LEU A 207 -0.37 -2.11 5.87
CA LEU A 207 -0.89 -2.81 7.05
C LEU A 207 -0.36 -2.22 8.36
N GLU A 208 -1.20 -2.19 9.39
CA GLU A 208 -0.78 -1.92 10.77
C GLU A 208 -1.53 -2.83 11.75
N PHE A 209 -0.88 -3.28 12.83
CA PHE A 209 -1.48 -4.16 13.83
C PHE A 209 -1.91 -3.36 15.05
N ILE A 210 -3.22 -3.12 15.18
CA ILE A 210 -3.78 -2.19 16.15
C ILE A 210 -4.74 -2.94 17.06
N LYS A 211 -4.42 -2.97 18.36
CA LYS A 211 -5.28 -3.55 19.41
C LYS A 211 -5.82 -4.96 19.10
N GLY A 212 -4.98 -5.80 18.50
CA GLY A 212 -5.32 -7.19 18.18
C GLY A 212 -6.01 -7.39 16.82
N GLU A 213 -6.11 -6.35 16.00
CA GLU A 213 -6.66 -6.40 14.65
C GLU A 213 -5.60 -6.02 13.61
N ILE A 214 -5.73 -6.56 12.40
CA ILE A 214 -4.97 -6.10 11.24
C ILE A 214 -5.79 -5.00 10.60
N TRP A 215 -5.22 -3.82 10.49
CA TRP A 215 -5.79 -2.72 9.72
C TRP A 215 -5.10 -2.71 8.37
N ALA A 216 -5.87 -2.56 7.29
CA ALA A 216 -5.32 -2.55 5.94
C ALA A 216 -5.92 -1.42 5.12
N ASN A 217 -5.09 -0.63 4.44
CA ASN A 217 -5.57 0.23 3.36
C ASN A 217 -6.14 -0.61 2.22
N ILE A 218 -7.20 -0.12 1.57
CA ILE A 218 -7.68 -0.67 0.31
C ILE A 218 -7.14 0.18 -0.84
N TYR A 219 -6.33 -0.42 -1.71
CA TYR A 219 -5.72 0.32 -2.81
C TYR A 219 -6.78 0.95 -3.73
N MET A 220 -6.62 2.25 -4.01
CA MET A 220 -7.53 3.11 -4.78
C MET A 220 -8.86 3.48 -4.10
N GLU A 221 -9.02 3.18 -2.81
CA GLU A 221 -10.20 3.57 -2.05
C GLU A 221 -9.79 4.37 -0.80
N ASP A 222 -10.60 5.34 -0.40
CA ASP A 222 -10.35 6.10 0.84
C ASP A 222 -10.90 5.33 2.06
N LEU A 223 -10.54 4.04 2.16
CA LEU A 223 -11.01 3.11 3.18
C LEU A 223 -9.85 2.38 3.86
N ILE A 224 -10.04 2.10 5.15
CA ILE A 224 -9.30 1.08 5.90
C ILE A 224 -10.27 -0.02 6.32
N VAL A 225 -9.86 -1.27 6.16
CA VAL A 225 -10.57 -2.43 6.68
C VAL A 225 -9.92 -2.92 7.98
N ARG A 226 -10.74 -3.26 8.98
CA ARG A 226 -10.29 -3.85 10.25
C ARG A 226 -10.58 -5.35 10.22
N ILE A 227 -9.54 -6.15 10.36
CA ILE A 227 -9.57 -7.59 10.07
C ILE A 227 -9.18 -8.38 11.31
N SER A 228 -9.94 -9.43 11.62
CA SER A 228 -9.55 -10.40 12.63
C SER A 228 -8.37 -11.26 12.15
N PRO A 229 -7.21 -11.26 12.84
CA PRO A 229 -6.08 -12.12 12.49
C PRO A 229 -6.38 -13.62 12.74
N LYS A 230 -7.48 -13.95 13.42
CA LYS A 230 -7.87 -15.33 13.73
C LYS A 230 -8.48 -16.05 12.53
N ASN A 231 -9.22 -15.35 11.69
CA ASN A 231 -9.99 -15.99 10.61
C ASN A 231 -10.20 -15.12 9.36
N GLY A 232 -9.66 -13.90 9.31
CA GLY A 232 -9.84 -13.00 8.16
C GLY A 232 -11.21 -12.33 8.10
N ARG A 233 -12.09 -12.52 9.10
CA ARG A 233 -13.36 -11.80 9.13
C ARG A 233 -13.11 -10.31 9.32
N VAL A 234 -13.79 -9.50 8.51
CA VAL A 234 -13.86 -8.06 8.71
C VAL A 234 -14.67 -7.78 9.99
N ASN A 235 -14.11 -6.94 10.85
CA ASN A 235 -14.74 -6.48 12.10
C ASN A 235 -15.32 -5.07 11.95
N GLY A 236 -14.88 -4.31 10.95
CA GLY A 236 -15.36 -2.95 10.69
C GLY A 236 -14.60 -2.30 9.55
N TRP A 237 -15.13 -1.18 9.09
CA TRP A 237 -14.52 -0.30 8.09
C TRP A 237 -14.26 1.08 8.70
N ILE A 238 -13.34 1.82 8.12
CA ILE A 238 -13.06 3.21 8.46
C ILE A 238 -13.08 4.02 7.16
N ASP A 239 -13.92 5.04 7.12
CA ASP A 239 -14.03 5.98 6.01
C ASP A 239 -13.08 7.17 6.23
N LEU A 240 -12.14 7.33 5.29
CA LEU A 240 -11.12 8.37 5.29
C LEU A 240 -11.39 9.45 4.23
N SER A 241 -12.50 9.38 3.50
CA SER A 241 -12.81 10.33 2.42
C SER A 241 -12.80 11.79 2.89
N ALA A 242 -13.22 12.03 4.14
CA ALA A 242 -13.17 13.35 4.78
C ALA A 242 -11.76 13.95 4.83
N LEU A 243 -10.69 13.15 4.80
CA LEU A 243 -9.31 13.67 4.82
C LEU A 243 -8.97 14.48 3.56
N ARG A 244 -9.62 14.20 2.43
CA ARG A 244 -9.36 14.93 1.18
C ARG A 244 -9.72 16.41 1.26
N SER A 245 -10.67 16.81 2.12
CA SER A 245 -11.02 18.23 2.31
C SER A 245 -9.93 19.03 3.04
N TYR A 246 -8.97 18.36 3.67
CA TYR A 246 -7.82 19.00 4.34
C TYR A 246 -6.64 19.23 3.40
N LEU A 247 -6.73 18.76 2.14
CA LEU A 247 -5.67 18.90 1.16
C LEU A 247 -5.84 20.20 0.37
N PRO A 248 -4.73 20.90 0.04
CA PRO A 248 -4.78 22.04 -0.89
C PRO A 248 -5.39 21.62 -2.23
N MET A 249 -6.23 22.46 -2.84
CA MET A 249 -6.88 22.16 -4.13
C MET A 249 -5.89 21.81 -5.26
N ASN A 250 -4.68 22.37 -5.21
CA ASN A 250 -3.62 22.16 -6.18
C ASN A 250 -2.59 21.10 -5.76
N ALA A 251 -2.83 20.38 -4.66
CA ALA A 251 -1.93 19.33 -4.20
C ALA A 251 -1.91 18.18 -5.20
N ARG A 252 -0.70 17.80 -5.64
CA ARG A 252 -0.48 16.63 -6.49
C ARG A 252 -0.38 15.40 -5.59
N VAL A 253 -1.52 14.87 -5.19
CA VAL A 253 -1.63 13.67 -4.36
C VAL A 253 -2.07 12.48 -5.18
N ASP A 254 -1.68 11.29 -4.73
CA ASP A 254 -2.19 10.01 -5.23
C ASP A 254 -3.10 9.39 -4.13
N VAL A 255 -3.21 8.07 -4.05
CA VAL A 255 -4.09 7.36 -3.12
C VAL A 255 -3.64 7.45 -1.65
N ILE A 256 -4.59 7.28 -0.73
CA ILE A 256 -4.30 7.01 0.68
C ILE A 256 -3.52 5.70 0.79
N ASN A 257 -2.43 5.72 1.57
CA ASN A 257 -1.60 4.55 1.87
C ASN A 257 -0.62 4.90 2.99
N GLY A 258 -0.58 4.09 4.04
CA GLY A 258 0.26 4.29 5.22
C GLY A 258 -0.57 4.50 6.48
N ILE A 259 -0.46 3.57 7.42
CA ILE A 259 -1.11 3.57 8.72
C ILE A 259 -0.03 3.36 9.78
N ALA A 260 0.01 4.18 10.81
CA ALA A 260 0.93 3.98 11.92
C ALA A 260 0.22 4.11 13.26
N TYR A 261 0.68 3.34 14.25
CA TYR A 261 0.07 3.32 15.57
C TYR A 261 1.06 3.56 16.71
N ASP A 262 0.77 4.57 17.54
CA ASP A 262 1.42 4.78 18.82
C ASP A 262 0.59 4.13 19.93
N ALA A 263 1.00 2.93 20.33
CA ALA A 263 0.32 2.18 21.38
C ALA A 263 0.42 2.83 22.77
N LYS A 264 1.41 3.70 23.01
CA LYS A 264 1.61 4.31 24.33
C LYS A 264 0.56 5.40 24.59
N GLU A 265 0.34 6.26 23.61
CA GLU A 265 -0.58 7.39 23.70
C GLU A 265 -1.92 7.14 22.98
N ASP A 266 -2.09 5.93 22.43
CA ASP A 266 -3.26 5.51 21.66
C ASP A 266 -3.58 6.40 20.45
N ARG A 267 -2.55 6.76 19.68
CA ARG A 267 -2.66 7.65 18.51
C ARG A 267 -2.56 6.86 17.22
N ILE A 268 -3.44 7.16 16.28
CA ILE A 268 -3.47 6.56 14.95
C ILE A 268 -3.09 7.62 13.94
N PHE A 269 -2.17 7.31 13.06
CA PHE A 269 -1.70 8.19 12.01
C PHE A 269 -1.97 7.60 10.64
N VAL A 270 -2.41 8.44 9.71
CA VAL A 270 -2.66 8.04 8.32
C VAL A 270 -2.12 9.09 7.35
N THR A 271 -1.65 8.64 6.20
CA THR A 271 -1.12 9.51 5.13
C THR A 271 -1.48 8.93 3.75
N GLY A 272 -0.84 9.44 2.70
CA GLY A 272 -0.91 8.86 1.39
C GLY A 272 0.28 9.20 0.52
N LYS A 273 0.26 8.64 -0.68
CA LYS A 273 1.32 8.78 -1.68
C LYS A 273 1.35 10.22 -2.20
N TYR A 274 2.47 10.92 -1.99
CA TYR A 274 2.66 12.35 -2.24
C TYR A 274 1.78 13.28 -1.42
N TRP A 275 1.16 12.79 -0.33
CA TRP A 275 0.33 13.63 0.51
C TRP A 275 1.21 14.66 1.24
N PRO A 276 0.78 15.93 1.37
CA PRO A 276 1.53 16.95 2.10
C PRO A 276 1.37 16.86 3.62
N LYS A 277 0.54 15.91 4.11
CA LYS A 277 0.19 15.77 5.52
C LYS A 277 0.14 14.32 5.97
N VAL A 278 0.60 14.08 7.21
CA VAL A 278 0.20 12.92 8.02
C VAL A 278 -0.86 13.39 9.00
N PHE A 279 -2.00 12.72 9.05
CA PHE A 279 -3.10 13.06 9.96
C PHE A 279 -3.08 12.14 11.18
N GLU A 280 -3.10 12.72 12.38
CA GLU A 280 -3.52 12.01 13.57
C GLU A 280 -5.05 11.99 13.59
N ILE A 281 -5.62 10.79 13.63
CA ILE A 281 -7.07 10.59 13.56
C ILE A 281 -7.60 9.93 14.82
N LYS A 282 -8.87 10.23 15.13
CA LYS A 282 -9.68 9.47 16.09
C LYS A 282 -10.88 8.91 15.36
N LEU A 283 -11.24 7.66 15.68
CA LEU A 283 -12.47 7.07 15.16
C LEU A 283 -13.69 7.68 15.87
N SER A 284 -14.65 8.14 15.08
CA SER A 284 -15.97 8.57 15.52
C SER A 284 -16.98 7.44 15.27
N ARG A 285 -17.94 7.30 16.20
CA ARG A 285 -19.06 6.37 16.06
C ARG A 285 -20.19 7.00 15.27
#